data_AF-A0A7W1Q5V3-F1
#
_entry.id   AF-A0A7W1Q5V3-F1
#
_cell.length_a   1.000
_cell.length_b   1.000
_cell.length_c   1.000
_cell.angle_alpha   90.00
_cell.angle_beta   90.00
_cell.angle_gamma   90.00
#
_symmetry.space_group_name_H-M   'P 1'
#
loop_
_entity.id
_entity.type
_entity.pdbx_description
1 polymer ?
#
loop_
_entity_poly.entity_id
_entity_poly.type
_entity_poly.pdbx_seq_one_letter_code
_entity_poly.pdbx_strand_id
1 'polypeptide(L)'
;LGIAPIFVEISARGEIGGAIAQLVRQRAQALVLLNSVRDQQFEIVDAAMKHRLPTLTEDPETVRKAGALIGYDATRAEQFRLRAEYIDRILRGARPAELPVQQPKKFELVINLKTARALGLTIPKELLLRADEVIQ
;
A
#
# COMPACT_ATOMS: atom_id res chain seq x y z
N LEU A 1 -3.78 -14.01 -14.99
CA LEU A 1 -4.33 -12.78 -14.35
C LEU A 1 -4.68 -11.68 -15.34
N GLY A 2 -4.13 -11.64 -16.57
CA GLY A 2 -4.51 -10.62 -17.56
C GLY A 2 -4.10 -9.19 -17.21
N ILE A 3 -3.21 -9.04 -16.23
CA ILE A 3 -2.65 -7.75 -15.79
C ILE A 3 -1.33 -7.54 -16.54
N ALA A 4 -1.18 -6.37 -17.16
CA ALA A 4 0.06 -5.95 -17.80
C ALA A 4 0.72 -4.85 -16.93
N PRO A 5 1.95 -5.06 -16.42
CA PRO A 5 2.63 -4.04 -15.65
C PRO A 5 3.13 -2.92 -16.54
N ILE A 6 3.03 -1.69 -16.04
CA ILE A 6 3.61 -0.51 -16.66
C ILE A 6 4.55 0.12 -15.64
N PHE A 7 5.80 0.32 -16.02
CA PHE A 7 6.81 0.94 -15.17
C PHE A 7 7.18 2.31 -15.72
N VAL A 8 7.31 3.28 -14.81
CA VAL A 8 7.90 4.58 -15.08
C VAL A 8 8.96 4.80 -14.02
N GLU A 9 10.18 5.06 -14.47
CA GLU A 9 11.30 5.37 -13.61
C GLU A 9 11.23 6.82 -13.16
N ILE A 10 11.54 7.06 -11.89
CA ILE A 10 11.72 8.39 -11.31
C ILE A 10 13.01 8.38 -10.48
N SER A 11 13.76 9.46 -10.54
CA SER A 11 14.98 9.71 -9.77
C SER A 11 14.82 10.89 -8.79
N ALA A 12 13.74 11.68 -8.91
CA ALA A 12 13.49 12.80 -8.02
C ALA A 12 12.00 12.98 -7.69
N ARG A 13 11.71 13.52 -6.49
CA ARG A 13 10.35 13.85 -6.01
C ARG A 13 9.59 14.75 -6.98
N GLY A 14 10.28 15.69 -7.64
CA GLY A 14 9.67 16.61 -8.61
C GLY A 14 9.11 15.92 -9.86
N GLU A 15 9.48 14.67 -10.13
CA GLU A 15 9.06 13.93 -11.33
C GLU A 15 7.74 13.18 -11.14
N ILE A 16 7.25 13.04 -9.90
CA ILE A 16 6.05 12.26 -9.56
C ILE A 16 4.85 12.66 -10.42
N GLY A 17 4.55 13.96 -10.52
CA GLY A 17 3.41 14.43 -11.31
C GLY A 17 3.54 14.08 -12.80
N GLY A 18 4.74 14.22 -13.36
CA GLY A 18 5.04 13.86 -14.75
C GLY A 18 4.91 12.36 -15.00
N ALA A 19 5.39 11.54 -14.06
CA ALA A 19 5.30 10.09 -14.11
C ALA A 19 3.85 9.58 -14.06
N ILE A 20 3.02 10.14 -13.18
CA ILE A 20 1.58 9.83 -13.16
C ILE A 20 0.92 10.20 -14.48
N ALA A 21 1.18 11.41 -15.01
CA ALA A 21 0.63 11.81 -16.30
C ALA A 21 1.07 10.88 -17.44
N GLN A 22 2.31 10.36 -17.39
CA GLN A 22 2.80 9.36 -18.34
C GLN A 22 2.06 8.03 -18.22
N LEU A 23 1.84 7.52 -17.00
CA LEU A 23 1.06 6.30 -16.76
C LEU A 23 -0.37 6.41 -17.31
N VAL A 24 -1.01 7.56 -17.10
CA VAL A 24 -2.36 7.84 -17.63
C VAL A 24 -2.37 7.83 -19.16
N ARG A 25 -1.37 8.43 -19.82
CA ARG A 25 -1.23 8.37 -21.29
C ARG A 25 -1.04 6.94 -21.79
N GLN A 26 -0.33 6.10 -21.02
CA GLN A 26 -0.17 4.67 -21.29
C GLN A 26 -1.40 3.84 -20.90
N ARG A 27 -2.50 4.49 -20.50
CA ARG A 27 -3.78 3.88 -20.13
C ARG A 27 -3.68 2.92 -18.94
N ALA A 28 -2.80 3.21 -17.99
CA ALA A 28 -2.79 2.51 -16.70
C ALA A 28 -4.18 2.60 -16.04
N GLN A 29 -4.71 1.47 -15.56
CA GLN A 29 -6.04 1.42 -14.94
C GLN A 29 -5.99 1.53 -13.41
N ALA A 30 -4.84 1.24 -12.80
CA ALA A 30 -4.60 1.37 -11.37
C ALA A 30 -3.11 1.54 -11.11
N LEU A 31 -2.79 2.05 -9.92
CA LEU A 31 -1.42 2.16 -9.42
C LEU A 31 -1.25 1.30 -8.17
N VAL A 32 -0.17 0.53 -8.11
CA VAL A 32 0.22 -0.24 -6.93
C VAL A 32 1.46 0.41 -6.32
N LEU A 33 1.33 0.91 -5.10
CA LEU A 33 2.42 1.51 -4.35
C LEU A 33 3.09 0.46 -3.49
N LEU A 34 4.38 0.28 -3.75
CA LEU A 34 5.24 -0.61 -2.99
C LEU A 34 6.10 0.19 -2.00
N ASN A 35 6.79 -0.52 -1.13
CA ASN A 35 7.70 0.06 -0.14
C ASN A 35 8.78 1.01 -0.68
N SER A 36 9.16 0.92 -1.97
CA SER A 36 10.18 1.80 -2.57
C SER A 36 9.77 3.28 -2.61
N VAL A 37 8.48 3.58 -2.51
CA VAL A 37 7.95 4.95 -2.54
C VAL A 37 7.25 5.35 -1.23
N ARG A 38 7.58 4.67 -0.13
CA ARG A 38 6.92 4.83 1.19
C ARG A 38 6.82 6.29 1.63
N ASP A 39 7.90 7.05 1.49
CA ASP A 39 7.96 8.43 1.97
C ASP A 39 7.19 9.42 1.08
N GLN A 40 6.88 9.03 -0.16
CA GLN A 40 6.16 9.86 -1.13
C GLN A 40 4.73 9.40 -1.38
N GLN A 41 4.23 8.38 -0.68
CA GLN A 41 2.92 7.78 -0.97
C GLN A 41 1.79 8.80 -0.98
N PHE A 42 1.81 9.79 -0.09
CA PHE A 42 0.72 10.77 0.01
C PHE A 42 0.69 11.66 -1.23
N GLU A 43 1.85 12.15 -1.67
CA GLU A 43 1.95 12.95 -2.90
C GLU A 43 1.60 12.15 -4.15
N ILE A 44 2.00 10.88 -4.19
CA ILE A 44 1.69 9.99 -5.30
C ILE A 44 0.18 9.76 -5.37
N VAL A 45 -0.48 9.51 -4.25
CA VAL A 45 -1.94 9.35 -4.19
C VAL A 45 -2.63 10.66 -4.61
N ASP A 46 -2.20 11.80 -4.10
CA ASP A 46 -2.74 13.11 -4.49
C ASP A 46 -2.60 13.37 -5.99
N ALA A 47 -1.43 13.04 -6.57
CA ALA A 47 -1.19 13.16 -8.00
C ALA A 47 -2.07 12.19 -8.82
N ALA A 48 -2.18 10.92 -8.39
CA ALA A 48 -3.01 9.91 -9.04
C ALA A 48 -4.50 10.29 -9.03
N MET A 49 -4.99 10.83 -7.91
CA MET A 49 -6.40 11.23 -7.75
C MET A 49 -6.80 12.38 -8.68
N LYS A 50 -5.89 13.32 -8.99
CA LYS A 50 -6.13 14.37 -10.01
C LYS A 50 -6.46 13.78 -11.39
N HIS A 51 -6.00 12.57 -11.66
CA HIS A 51 -6.25 11.84 -12.91
C HIS A 51 -7.26 10.69 -12.74
N ARG A 52 -7.93 10.59 -11.59
CA ARG A 52 -8.87 9.50 -11.25
C ARG A 52 -8.23 8.10 -11.37
N LEU A 53 -6.94 7.99 -11.10
CA LEU A 53 -6.24 6.71 -11.11
C LEU A 53 -6.32 6.06 -9.72
N PRO A 54 -7.06 4.94 -9.54
CA PRO A 54 -7.17 4.27 -8.25
C PRO A 54 -5.81 3.76 -7.79
N THR A 55 -5.55 3.88 -6.49
CA THR A 55 -4.26 3.51 -5.88
C THR A 55 -4.43 2.42 -4.84
N LEU A 56 -3.66 1.35 -4.95
CA LEU A 56 -3.53 0.26 -3.97
C LEU A 56 -2.17 0.39 -3.28
N THR A 57 -2.09 0.11 -1.99
CA THR A 57 -0.86 0.32 -1.21
C THR A 57 -0.63 -0.79 -0.18
N GLU A 58 0.63 -1.00 0.17
CA GLU A 58 1.07 -1.81 1.32
C GLU A 58 0.99 -1.03 2.64
N ASP A 59 0.53 0.23 2.66
CA ASP A 59 0.37 0.99 3.91
C ASP A 59 -1.10 1.37 4.16
N PRO A 60 -1.81 0.63 5.03
CA PRO A 60 -3.15 0.96 5.50
C PRO A 60 -3.32 2.42 5.97
N GLU A 61 -2.27 3.05 6.52
CA GLU A 61 -2.33 4.46 6.93
C GLU A 61 -2.51 5.41 5.75
N THR A 62 -1.99 5.08 4.58
CA THR A 62 -2.15 5.89 3.36
C THR A 62 -3.61 5.90 2.90
N VAL A 63 -4.36 4.83 3.14
CA VAL A 63 -5.82 4.78 2.92
C VAL A 63 -6.54 5.75 3.85
N ARG A 64 -6.14 5.76 5.13
CA ARG A 64 -6.71 6.60 6.20
C ARG A 64 -6.42 8.08 6.03
N LYS A 65 -5.22 8.42 5.55
CA LYS A 65 -4.71 9.81 5.57
C LYS A 65 -4.64 10.48 4.20
N ALA A 66 -4.40 9.72 3.13
CA ALA A 66 -4.19 10.28 1.79
C ALA A 66 -5.28 9.87 0.78
N GLY A 67 -6.23 9.01 1.17
CA GLY A 67 -7.34 8.64 0.30
C GLY A 67 -7.00 7.61 -0.77
N ALA A 68 -5.95 6.79 -0.57
CA ALA A 68 -5.76 5.59 -1.37
C ALA A 68 -7.01 4.69 -1.31
N LEU A 69 -7.22 3.85 -2.33
CA LEU A 69 -8.45 3.06 -2.45
C LEU A 69 -8.43 1.83 -1.53
N ILE A 70 -7.33 1.08 -1.55
CA ILE A 70 -7.15 -0.15 -0.76
C ILE A 70 -5.75 -0.17 -0.17
N GLY A 71 -5.66 -0.57 1.09
CA GLY A 71 -4.42 -0.81 1.81
C GLY A 71 -4.44 -2.22 2.40
N TYR A 72 -3.36 -2.97 2.20
CA TYR A 72 -3.25 -4.32 2.72
C TYR A 72 -1.81 -4.66 3.12
N ASP A 73 -1.57 -4.88 4.40
CA ASP A 73 -0.27 -5.31 4.94
C ASP A 73 -0.43 -5.96 6.32
N ALA A 74 0.65 -6.55 6.81
CA ALA A 74 0.77 -7.00 8.18
C ALA A 74 0.49 -5.84 9.14
N THR A 75 -0.30 -6.08 10.19
CA THR A 75 -0.59 -5.02 11.17
C THR A 75 0.71 -4.47 11.76
N ARG A 76 0.77 -3.16 12.01
CA ARG A 76 1.97 -2.52 12.57
C ARG A 76 2.40 -3.17 13.90
N ALA A 77 1.43 -3.53 14.74
CA ALA A 77 1.66 -4.23 16.00
C ALA A 77 2.30 -5.61 15.79
N GLU A 78 1.84 -6.39 14.81
CA GLU A 78 2.44 -7.68 14.46
C GLU A 78 3.88 -7.52 13.98
N GLN A 79 4.13 -6.56 13.08
CA GLN A 79 5.47 -6.30 12.58
C GLN A 79 6.45 -5.93 13.71
N PHE A 80 6.03 -5.06 14.65
CA PHE A 80 6.86 -4.71 15.82
C PHE A 80 7.06 -5.88 16.77
N ARG A 81 6.04 -6.71 16.99
CA ARG A 81 6.14 -7.91 17.84
C ARG A 81 7.21 -8.88 17.32
N LEU A 82 7.19 -9.18 16.02
CA LEU A 82 8.19 -10.05 15.39
C LEU A 82 9.61 -9.47 15.50
N ARG A 83 9.77 -8.16 15.26
CA ARG A 83 11.07 -7.48 15.42
C ARG A 83 11.57 -7.54 16.87
N ALA A 84 10.70 -7.29 17.84
CA ALA A 84 11.06 -7.32 19.25
C ALA A 84 11.50 -8.71 19.71
N GLU A 85 10.86 -9.78 19.20
CA GLU A 85 11.26 -11.15 19.50
C GLU A 85 12.68 -11.46 18.99
N TYR A 86 13.01 -11.04 17.77
CA TYR A 86 14.37 -11.15 17.24
C TYR A 86 15.38 -10.40 18.10
N ILE A 87 15.06 -9.15 18.45
CA ILE A 87 15.94 -8.30 19.28
C ILE A 87 16.19 -8.97 20.63
N ASP A 88 15.16 -9.43 21.34
CA ASP A 88 15.31 -10.12 22.64
C ASP A 88 16.21 -11.36 22.51
N ARG A 89 15.98 -12.21 21.50
CA ARG A 89 16.79 -13.42 21.28
C ARG A 89 18.26 -13.10 21.01
N ILE A 90 18.54 -12.09 20.19
CA ILE A 90 19.91 -11.65 19.88
C ILE A 90 20.57 -11.10 21.14
N LEU A 91 19.88 -10.25 21.90
CA LEU A 91 20.40 -9.68 23.15
C LEU A 91 20.67 -10.76 24.22
N ARG A 92 19.99 -11.90 24.15
CA ARG A 92 20.25 -13.10 24.99
C ARG A 92 21.34 -14.02 24.44
N GLY A 93 22.01 -13.66 23.35
CA GLY A 93 23.15 -14.38 22.80
C GLY A 93 22.85 -15.35 21.64
N ALA A 94 21.63 -15.36 21.10
CA ALA A 94 21.34 -16.15 19.91
C ALA A 94 22.08 -15.58 18.69
N ARG A 95 22.68 -16.46 17.87
CA ARG A 95 23.39 -16.05 16.66
C ARG A 95 22.38 -15.66 15.55
N PRO A 96 22.46 -14.46 14.96
CA PRO A 96 21.53 -14.05 13.90
C PRO A 96 21.42 -15.03 12.73
N ALA A 97 22.53 -15.68 12.36
CA ALA A 97 22.59 -16.67 11.28
C ALA A 97 21.77 -17.94 11.54
N GLU A 98 21.35 -18.19 12.78
CA GLU A 98 20.56 -19.36 13.18
C GLU A 98 19.10 -19.03 13.45
N LEU A 99 18.73 -17.75 13.39
CA LEU A 99 17.36 -17.32 13.64
C LEU A 99 16.49 -17.56 12.39
N PRO A 100 15.38 -18.31 12.50
CA PRO A 100 14.53 -18.63 11.36
C PRO A 100 13.73 -17.41 10.92
N VAL A 101 13.65 -17.15 9.61
CA VAL A 101 12.82 -16.07 9.03
C VAL A 101 11.38 -16.18 9.54
N GLN A 102 10.88 -15.09 10.12
CA GLN A 102 9.50 -15.00 10.59
C GLN A 102 8.60 -14.33 9.54
N GLN A 103 7.41 -14.89 9.37
CA GLN A 103 6.35 -14.32 8.53
C GLN A 103 5.23 -13.78 9.42
N PRO A 104 4.67 -12.59 9.12
CA PRO A 104 3.52 -12.07 9.84
C PRO A 104 2.30 -12.98 9.68
N LYS A 105 1.52 -13.12 10.76
CA LYS A 105 0.28 -13.91 10.77
C LYS A 105 -0.99 -13.06 10.81
N LYS A 106 -0.84 -11.77 11.09
CA LYS A 106 -1.95 -10.83 11.24
C LYS A 106 -1.81 -9.70 10.23
N PHE A 107 -2.81 -9.56 9.38
CA PHE A 107 -2.91 -8.56 8.34
C PHE A 107 -4.14 -7.69 8.60
N GLU A 108 -4.12 -6.48 8.06
CA GLU A 108 -5.29 -5.62 8.00
C GLU A 108 -5.60 -5.25 6.55
N LEU A 109 -6.86 -5.33 6.16
CA LEU A 109 -7.41 -4.83 4.91
C LEU A 109 -8.26 -3.58 5.18
N VAL A 110 -7.82 -2.44 4.65
CA VAL A 110 -8.54 -1.17 4.75
C VAL A 110 -9.04 -0.74 3.39
N ILE A 111 -10.33 -0.42 3.28
CA ILE A 111 -10.98 -0.01 2.03
C ILE A 111 -11.57 1.38 2.19
N ASN A 112 -11.33 2.27 1.23
CA ASN A 112 -11.90 3.61 1.22
C ASN A 112 -13.12 3.71 0.28
N LEU A 113 -14.33 3.62 0.83
CA LEU A 113 -15.57 3.75 0.06
C LEU A 113 -15.82 5.18 -0.43
N LYS A 114 -15.31 6.20 0.27
CA LYS A 114 -15.35 7.58 -0.22
C LYS A 114 -14.59 7.72 -1.53
N THR A 115 -13.36 7.18 -1.57
CA THR A 115 -12.53 7.14 -2.78
C THR A 115 -13.19 6.30 -3.87
N ALA A 116 -13.74 5.12 -3.54
CA ALA A 116 -14.44 4.28 -4.50
C ALA A 116 -15.60 5.05 -5.18
N ARG A 117 -16.45 5.72 -4.39
CA ARG A 117 -17.54 6.57 -4.90
C ARG A 117 -17.04 7.70 -5.79
N ALA A 118 -16.00 8.42 -5.37
CA ALA A 118 -15.41 9.51 -6.15
C ALA A 118 -14.84 9.04 -7.50
N LEU A 119 -14.37 7.79 -7.56
CA LEU A 119 -13.85 7.16 -8.77
C LEU A 119 -14.92 6.41 -9.59
N GLY A 120 -16.17 6.37 -9.13
CA GLY A 120 -17.26 5.63 -9.79
C GLY A 120 -17.09 4.11 -9.72
N LEU A 121 -16.34 3.60 -8.74
CA LEU A 121 -16.07 2.19 -8.55
C LEU A 121 -17.08 1.58 -7.56
N THR A 122 -17.62 0.41 -7.92
CA THR A 122 -18.41 -0.40 -6.99
C THR A 122 -17.52 -1.47 -6.38
N ILE A 123 -17.38 -1.47 -5.06
CA ILE A 123 -16.63 -2.50 -4.33
C ILE A 123 -17.58 -3.67 -4.03
N PRO A 124 -17.22 -4.92 -4.39
CA PRO A 124 -18.05 -6.09 -4.10
C PRO A 124 -18.32 -6.24 -2.60
N LYS A 125 -19.55 -6.64 -2.25
CA LYS A 125 -19.96 -6.80 -0.84
C LYS A 125 -19.11 -7.83 -0.11
N GLU A 126 -18.73 -8.90 -0.81
CA GLU A 126 -17.88 -9.98 -0.29
C GLU A 126 -16.51 -9.47 0.11
N LEU A 127 -15.98 -8.46 -0.59
CA LEU A 127 -14.71 -7.84 -0.26
C LEU A 127 -14.85 -6.91 0.94
N LEU A 128 -15.94 -6.14 1.02
CA LEU A 128 -16.23 -5.28 2.18
C LEU A 128 -16.40 -6.09 3.47
N LEU A 129 -17.03 -7.27 3.40
CA LEU A 129 -17.18 -8.17 4.53
C LEU A 129 -15.87 -8.76 5.06
N ARG A 130 -14.79 -8.69 4.25
CA ARG A 130 -13.45 -9.14 4.64
C ARG A 130 -12.55 -7.99 5.09
N ALA A 131 -12.98 -6.74 4.90
CA ALA A 131 -12.19 -5.59 5.32
C ALA A 131 -12.23 -5.47 6.85
N ASP A 132 -11.06 -5.26 7.45
CA ASP A 132 -10.94 -4.95 8.87
C ASP A 132 -11.42 -3.53 9.16
N GLU A 133 -11.32 -2.63 8.17
CA GLU A 133 -11.82 -1.27 8.26
C GLU A 133 -12.35 -0.76 6.91
N VAL A 134 -13.45 -0.02 6.96
CA VAL A 134 -14.04 0.65 5.81
C VAL A 134 -14.21 2.14 6.09
N ILE A 135 -13.50 2.98 5.34
CA ILE A 135 -13.59 4.44 5.42
C ILE A 135 -14.79 4.92 4.60
N GLN A 136 -15.59 5.82 5.18
CA GLN A 136 -16.82 6.38 4.58
C GLN A 136 -16.64 7.81 4.06
#